data_AF-A0A961XXJ5-F1
#
_entry.id   AF-A0A961XXJ5-F1
#
_cell.length_a   1.000
_cell.length_b   1.000
_cell.length_c   1.000
_cell.angle_alpha   90.00
_cell.angle_beta   90.00
_cell.angle_gamma   90.00
#
_symmetry.space_group_name_H-M   'P 1'
#
loop_
_entity.id
_entity.type
_entity.pdbx_description
1 polymer ?
#
loop_
_entity_poly.entity_id
_entity_poly.type
_entity_poly.pdbx_seq_one_letter_code
_entity_poly.pdbx_strand_id
1 'polypeptide(L)'
;MIAYKLLRVRRDGTLGPLFINRKQRIEVGVRLKAEDHPTKGYAHRPGWHVCQKPHAPHLSTKGRRWYRVRIENVTRHQRPEHQGGVWYTAGAMTALNEVAA
;
A
#
# COMPACT_ATOMS: atom_id res chain seq x y z
N MET A 1 -2.07 13.38 -4.04
CA MET A 1 -0.59 13.21 -4.06
C MET A 1 -0.23 11.87 -4.70
N ILE A 2 0.96 11.72 -5.31
CA ILE A 2 1.47 10.42 -5.82
C ILE A 2 2.33 9.76 -4.75
N ALA A 3 2.16 8.45 -4.57
CA ALA A 3 2.96 7.60 -3.71
C ALA A 3 3.09 6.19 -4.32
N TYR A 4 3.67 5.26 -3.58
CA TYR A 4 3.92 3.91 -4.03
C TYR A 4 3.41 2.89 -3.02
N LYS A 5 2.71 1.87 -3.51
CA LYS A 5 2.18 0.78 -2.69
C LYS A 5 2.71 -0.54 -3.23
N LEU A 6 3.31 -1.34 -2.35
CA LEU A 6 3.59 -2.74 -2.65
C LEU A 6 2.29 -3.54 -2.46
N LEU A 7 1.83 -4.19 -3.52
CA LEU A 7 0.59 -4.96 -3.57
C LEU A 7 0.90 -6.43 -3.80
N ARG A 8 0.06 -7.32 -3.26
CA ARG A 8 0.12 -8.74 -3.60
C ARG A 8 -0.49 -8.93 -4.98
N VAL A 9 0.16 -9.75 -5.81
CA VAL A 9 -0.40 -10.25 -7.06
C VAL A 9 -0.88 -11.67 -6.81
N ARG A 10 -2.17 -11.93 -7.02
CA ARG A 10 -2.78 -13.25 -6.86
C ARG A 10 -2.55 -14.11 -8.11
N ARG A 11 -2.85 -15.41 -8.01
CA ARG A 11 -2.75 -16.35 -9.14
C ARG A 11 -3.65 -15.96 -10.31
N ASP A 12 -4.79 -15.33 -10.03
CA ASP A 12 -5.74 -14.82 -11.03
C ASP A 12 -5.35 -13.43 -11.59
N GLY A 13 -4.16 -12.93 -11.28
CA GLY A 13 -3.65 -11.63 -11.72
C GLY A 13 -4.18 -10.43 -10.92
N THR A 14 -5.17 -10.62 -10.04
CA THR A 14 -5.74 -9.51 -9.28
C THR A 14 -4.85 -9.04 -8.13
N LEU A 15 -5.05 -7.79 -7.71
CA LEU A 15 -4.27 -7.15 -6.67
C LEU A 15 -4.96 -7.21 -5.30
N GLY A 16 -4.17 -7.21 -4.22
CA GLY A 16 -4.71 -7.09 -2.87
C GLY A 16 -3.72 -6.59 -1.83
N PRO A 17 -4.20 -6.26 -0.61
CA PRO A 17 -3.36 -5.81 0.49
C PRO A 17 -2.35 -6.88 0.96
N LEU A 18 -1.22 -6.43 1.54
CA LEU A 18 -0.19 -7.33 2.06
C LEU A 18 -0.65 -8.14 3.27
N PHE A 19 -1.23 -7.47 4.28
CA PHE A 19 -1.37 -8.02 5.64
C PHE A 19 -2.81 -7.99 6.18
N ILE A 20 -3.43 -6.81 6.19
CA ILE A 20 -4.78 -6.57 6.73
C ILE A 20 -5.77 -6.51 5.57
N ASN A 21 -6.97 -7.07 5.76
CA ASN A 21 -8.00 -7.21 4.71
C ASN A 21 -7.48 -7.86 3.41
N ARG A 22 -6.68 -8.94 3.53
CA ARG A 22 -6.01 -9.61 2.40
C ARG A 22 -6.95 -10.11 1.29
N LYS A 23 -8.24 -10.29 1.60
CA LYS A 23 -9.27 -10.74 0.65
C LYS A 23 -9.82 -9.61 -0.23
N GLN A 24 -9.63 -8.34 0.15
CA GLN A 24 -10.00 -7.20 -0.69
C GLN A 24 -9.30 -7.26 -2.04
N ARG A 25 -10.06 -7.05 -3.11
CA ARG A 25 -9.54 -6.86 -4.46
C ARG A 25 -9.32 -5.37 -4.68
N ILE A 26 -8.15 -5.02 -5.21
CA ILE A 26 -7.79 -3.64 -5.55
C ILE A 26 -7.83 -3.53 -7.06
N GLU A 27 -8.82 -2.83 -7.58
CA GLU A 27 -8.97 -2.57 -9.01
C GLU A 27 -8.16 -1.32 -9.41
N VAL A 28 -7.52 -1.38 -10.56
CA VAL A 28 -6.75 -0.26 -11.11
C VAL A 28 -7.72 0.81 -11.63
N GLY A 29 -7.44 2.08 -11.34
CA GLY A 29 -8.28 3.22 -11.73
C GLY A 29 -9.46 3.47 -10.78
N VAL A 30 -9.76 2.56 -9.86
CA VAL A 30 -10.88 2.70 -8.91
C VAL A 30 -10.42 3.36 -7.61
N ARG A 31 -11.19 4.37 -7.17
CA ARG A 31 -10.96 5.06 -5.89
C ARG A 31 -11.50 4.23 -4.73
N LEU A 32 -10.60 3.82 -3.84
CA LEU A 32 -10.92 3.04 -2.65
C LEU A 32 -10.79 3.89 -1.39
N LYS A 33 -11.86 4.01 -0.61
CA LYS A 33 -11.78 4.58 0.74
C LYS A 33 -11.01 3.63 1.65
N ALA A 34 -10.29 4.18 2.62
CA ALA A 34 -9.70 3.38 3.67
C ALA A 34 -10.80 2.85 4.61
N GLU A 35 -10.59 1.64 5.09
CA GLU A 35 -11.44 0.97 6.07
C GLU A 35 -10.62 0.71 7.34
N ASP A 36 -11.29 0.65 8.48
CA ASP A 36 -10.66 0.28 9.76
C ASP A 36 -10.93 -1.20 10.05
N HIS A 37 -9.84 -1.98 10.11
CA HIS A 37 -9.87 -3.42 10.37
C HIS A 37 -8.94 -3.74 11.55
N PRO A 38 -9.40 -3.57 12.80
CA PRO A 38 -8.62 -3.90 13.98
C PRO A 38 -8.14 -5.36 13.91
N THR A 39 -6.82 -5.57 13.89
CA THR A 39 -6.23 -6.89 13.68
C THR A 39 -5.21 -7.17 14.78
N LYS A 40 -5.43 -8.24 15.56
CA LYS A 40 -4.50 -8.68 16.62
C LYS A 40 -3.09 -8.86 16.06
N GLY A 41 -2.09 -8.33 16.76
CA GLY A 41 -0.68 -8.37 16.35
C GLY A 41 -0.23 -7.24 15.41
N TYR A 42 -1.12 -6.32 15.03
CA TYR A 42 -0.78 -5.10 14.30
C TYR A 42 -1.12 -3.86 15.12
N ALA A 43 -0.30 -2.83 15.00
CA ALA A 43 -0.60 -1.53 15.59
C ALA A 43 -1.85 -0.93 14.92
N HIS A 44 -2.77 -0.39 15.72
CA HIS A 44 -4.00 0.23 15.20
C HIS A 44 -3.69 1.56 14.54
N ARG A 45 -3.72 1.57 13.21
CA ARG A 45 -3.47 2.72 12.34
C ARG A 45 -4.41 2.59 11.14
N PRO A 46 -5.62 3.16 11.18
CA PRO A 46 -6.53 3.07 10.05
C PRO A 46 -5.98 3.86 8.86
N GLY A 47 -6.11 3.33 7.64
CA GLY A 47 -5.64 4.00 6.43
C GLY A 47 -4.79 3.17 5.48
N TRP A 48 -4.69 3.64 4.24
CA TRP A 48 -3.80 3.09 3.24
C TRP A 48 -2.36 3.50 3.52
N HIS A 49 -1.54 2.54 3.94
CA HIS A 49 -0.12 2.75 4.19
C HIS A 49 0.68 2.67 2.89
N VAL A 50 1.35 3.74 2.49
CA VAL A 50 2.10 3.83 1.23
C VAL A 50 3.46 4.46 1.45
N CYS A 51 4.44 4.15 0.62
CA CYS A 51 5.79 4.70 0.68
C CYS A 51 5.92 5.92 -0.27
N GLN A 52 6.80 6.87 0.06
CA GLN A 52 7.13 7.97 -0.86
C GLN A 52 7.89 7.49 -2.09
N LYS A 53 8.68 6.42 -1.96
CA LYS A 53 9.43 5.76 -3.04
C LYS A 53 9.01 4.28 -3.09
N PRO A 54 9.14 3.57 -4.22
CA PRO A 54 8.85 2.14 -4.32
C PRO A 54 9.97 1.31 -3.67
N HIS A 55 10.27 1.58 -2.40
CA HIS A 55 11.41 1.04 -1.68
C HIS A 55 11.03 0.77 -0.23
N ALA A 56 11.09 -0.50 0.18
CA ALA A 56 10.87 -0.95 1.55
C ALA A 56 11.67 -2.24 1.78
N PRO A 57 12.97 -2.16 2.11
CA PRO A 57 13.90 -3.31 2.12
C PRO A 57 13.47 -4.49 2.99
N HIS A 58 12.84 -4.20 4.12
CA HIS A 58 12.30 -5.22 5.03
C HIS A 58 11.12 -6.04 4.46
N LEU A 59 10.53 -5.64 3.33
CA LEU A 59 9.41 -6.35 2.72
C LEU A 59 9.87 -7.17 1.51
N SER A 60 9.57 -8.47 1.54
CA SER A 60 9.74 -9.33 0.36
C SER A 60 8.91 -8.82 -0.82
N THR A 61 9.49 -8.89 -2.02
CA THR A 61 8.85 -8.61 -3.31
C THR A 61 8.32 -9.87 -4.01
N LYS A 62 8.53 -11.07 -3.44
CA LYS A 62 8.05 -12.33 -4.03
C LYS A 62 6.51 -12.35 -4.08
N GLY A 63 5.96 -12.53 -5.28
CA GLY A 63 4.51 -12.50 -5.52
C GLY A 63 3.87 -11.14 -5.25
N ARG A 64 4.66 -10.06 -5.31
CA ARG A 64 4.22 -8.69 -5.04
C ARG A 64 4.83 -7.74 -6.07
N ARG A 65 4.12 -6.66 -6.35
CA ARG A 65 4.54 -5.63 -7.31
C ARG A 65 4.27 -4.24 -6.76
N TRP A 66 5.14 -3.30 -7.11
CA TRP A 66 4.98 -1.91 -6.74
C TRP A 66 4.04 -1.24 -7.73
N TYR A 67 3.08 -0.49 -7.21
CA TYR A 67 2.17 0.33 -8.01
C TYR A 67 2.33 1.79 -7.62
N ARG A 68 2.31 2.66 -8.64
CA ARG A 68 2.03 4.08 -8.43
C ARG A 68 0.58 4.21 -7.98
N VAL A 69 0.36 5.01 -6.95
CA VAL A 69 -0.97 5.25 -6.41
C VAL A 69 -1.22 6.74 -6.24
N ARG A 70 -2.46 7.17 -6.52
CA ARG A 70 -2.95 8.49 -6.10
C ARG A 70 -3.56 8.34 -4.71
N ILE A 71 -3.14 9.18 -3.78
CA ILE A 71 -3.61 9.21 -2.40
C ILE A 71 -4.20 10.57 -2.00
N GLU A 72 -5.15 10.52 -1.08
CA GLU A 72 -5.88 11.65 -0.52
C GLU A 72 -6.01 11.52 1.01
N ASN A 73 -6.26 12.64 1.70
CA ASN A 73 -6.37 12.71 3.16
C ASN A 73 -5.16 12.07 3.85
N VAL A 74 -3.99 12.65 3.61
CA VAL A 74 -2.69 12.03 3.89
C VAL A 74 -2.09 12.54 5.20
N THR A 75 -1.53 11.62 5.98
CA THR A 75 -0.67 11.92 7.13
C THR A 75 0.72 11.35 6.84
N ARG A 76 1.77 12.17 6.99
CA ARG A 76 3.16 11.78 6.76
C ARG A 76 3.77 11.17 8.02
N HIS A 77 4.61 10.15 7.83
CA HIS A 77 5.36 9.49 8.90
C HIS A 77 6.81 9.26 8.46
N GLN A 78 7.76 9.54 9.35
CA GLN A 78 9.15 9.13 9.16
C GLN A 78 9.35 7.73 9.76
N ARG A 79 9.87 6.80 8.96
CA ARG A 79 10.33 5.47 9.39
C ARG A 79 11.84 5.37 9.20
N PRO A 80 12.50 4.39 9.86
CA PRO A 80 13.90 4.09 9.59
C PRO A 80 14.14 3.79 8.10
N GLU A 81 15.34 4.09 7.60
CA GLU A 81 15.70 3.87 6.19
C GLU A 81 15.59 2.40 5.76
N HIS A 82 15.92 1.45 6.65
CA HIS A 82 15.72 0.02 6.39
C HIS A 82 14.23 -0.36 6.19
N GLN A 83 13.31 0.52 6.58
CA GLN A 83 11.87 0.40 6.33
C GLN A 83 11.37 1.21 5.14
N GLY A 84 12.25 1.90 4.40
CA GLY A 84 11.87 2.71 3.24
C GLY A 84 11.72 4.20 3.53
N GLY A 85 12.13 4.68 4.70
CA GLY A 85 12.17 6.10 5.03
C GLY A 85 10.77 6.72 5.19
N VAL A 86 10.33 7.52 4.24
CA VAL A 86 9.06 8.28 4.34
C VAL A 86 7.86 7.42 3.94
N TRP A 87 6.88 7.35 4.85
CA TRP A 87 5.60 6.70 4.66
C TRP A 87 4.44 7.69 4.78
N TYR A 88 3.30 7.33 4.20
CA TYR A 88 2.03 8.03 4.36
C TYR A 88 0.94 7.06 4.77
N THR A 89 0.02 7.55 5.59
CA THR A 89 -1.28 6.94 5.84
C THR A 89 -2.33 7.78 5.12
N ALA A 90 -3.11 7.18 4.22
CA ALA A 90 -4.08 7.89 3.39
C ALA A 90 -5.52 7.41 3.62
N GLY A 91 -6.47 8.35 3.65
CA GLY A 91 -7.89 8.05 3.77
C GLY A 91 -8.53 7.53 2.48
N ALA A 92 -7.91 7.74 1.32
CA ALA A 92 -8.29 7.11 0.07
C ALA A 92 -7.08 6.82 -0.83
N MET A 93 -7.20 5.79 -1.68
CA MET A 93 -6.17 5.36 -2.61
C MET A 93 -6.78 4.94 -3.94
N THR A 94 -6.14 5.30 -5.05
CA THR A 94 -6.42 4.76 -6.40
C THR A 94 -5.13 4.16 -6.95
N ALA A 95 -5.15 2.87 -7.31
CA ALA A 95 -4.01 2.25 -8.00
C ALA A 95 -3.98 2.71 -9.46
N LEU A 96 -2.79 3.07 -9.98
CA LEU A 96 -2.65 3.65 -11.32
C LEU A 96 -1.95 2.69 -12.28
N ASN A 97 -0.65 2.48 -12.09
CA ASN A 97 0.14 1.62 -12.97
C ASN A 97 1.24 0.93 -12.17
N GLU A 98 1.61 -0.26 -12.60
CA GLU A 98 2.79 -0.96 -12.07
C GLU A 98 4.04 -0.11 -12.33
N VAL A 99 4.97 -0.11 -11.37
CA VAL A 99 6.31 0.45 -11.55
C VAL A 99 7.12 -0.56 -12.35
N ALA A 100 7.65 -0.15 -13.50
CA ALA A 100 8.55 -0.98 -14.28
C ALA A 100 9.75 -1.43 -13.43
N ALA A 101 10.14 -2.69 -13.57
CA ALA A 101 11.27 -3.28 -12.86
C ALA A 101 12.60 -2.67 -13.27
#